data_AF-A0A291VMP2-F1
#
_entry.id   AF-A0A291VMP2-F1
#
_cell.length_a   1.000
_cell.length_b   1.000
_cell.length_c   1.000
_cell.angle_alpha   90.00
_cell.angle_beta   90.00
_cell.angle_gamma   90.00
#
_symmetry.space_group_name_H-M   'P 1'
#
loop_
_entity.id
_entity.type
_entity.pdbx_description
1 polymer ?
#
loop_
_entity_poly.entity_id
_entity_poly.type
_entity_poly.pdbx_seq_one_letter_code
_entity_poly.pdbx_strand_id
1 'polypeptide(L)'
;MGTQEIIIPTSTIINAILIFAGVYIVSPAAMIVRDFLILRMTKTFILNKYFWDKMEIMQMDKAYLDIKYNKNWSCRDVPESGDGGMYEIDCKKVSKEEFDEYKRQFDFHKRRYRQNYNALIIRNNLINRIFKYYKLEDYLDAIRKDADSKYDRWVNHLTKDEFWESHKHTRV
;
A
#
# COMPACT_ATOMS: atom_id res chain seq x y z
N MET A 1 -50.24 44.33 -39.57
CA MET A 1 -49.22 43.33 -39.19
C MET A 1 -49.44 43.00 -37.72
N GLY A 2 -50.15 41.91 -37.44
CA GLY A 2 -50.46 41.52 -36.06
C GLY A 2 -49.23 40.90 -35.41
N THR A 3 -48.75 41.51 -34.33
CA THR A 3 -47.80 40.87 -33.41
C THR A 3 -48.55 39.76 -32.69
N GLN A 4 -48.30 38.50 -33.06
CA GLN A 4 -48.72 37.37 -32.24
C GLN A 4 -47.97 37.44 -30.93
N GLU A 5 -48.65 37.82 -29.85
CA GLU A 5 -48.10 37.69 -28.49
C GLU A 5 -47.92 36.20 -28.22
N ILE A 6 -46.66 35.78 -28.07
CA ILE A 6 -46.33 34.41 -27.69
C ILE A 6 -46.69 34.27 -26.20
N ILE A 7 -47.91 33.83 -25.93
CA ILE A 7 -48.35 33.51 -24.58
C ILE A 7 -47.71 32.17 -24.21
N ILE A 8 -46.59 32.23 -23.49
CA ILE A 8 -45.94 31.02 -22.98
C ILE A 8 -46.81 30.45 -21.87
N PRO A 9 -47.25 29.18 -21.96
CA PRO A 9 -48.02 28.55 -20.89
C PRO A 9 -47.23 28.56 -19.58
N THR A 10 -47.88 28.87 -18.46
CA THR A 10 -47.25 28.86 -17.13
C THR A 10 -46.64 27.50 -16.80
N SER A 11 -47.22 26.41 -17.30
CA SER A 11 -46.66 25.06 -17.19
C SER A 11 -45.30 24.91 -17.88
N THR A 12 -45.09 25.58 -19.02
CA THR A 12 -43.80 25.61 -19.72
C THR A 12 -42.75 26.34 -18.90
N ILE A 13 -43.11 27.45 -18.25
CA ILE A 13 -42.22 28.21 -17.36
C ILE A 13 -41.84 27.38 -16.12
N ILE A 14 -42.82 26.75 -15.48
CA ILE A 14 -42.59 25.88 -14.30
C ILE A 14 -41.70 24.68 -14.67
N ASN A 15 -41.95 24.04 -15.81
CA ASN A 15 -41.12 22.92 -16.29
C ASN A 15 -39.69 23.38 -16.59
N ALA A 16 -39.49 24.55 -17.20
CA ALA A 16 -38.16 25.10 -17.44
C ALA A 16 -37.40 25.34 -16.13
N ILE A 17 -38.08 25.89 -15.10
CA ILE A 17 -37.49 26.10 -13.77
C ILE A 17 -37.13 24.76 -13.12
N LEU A 18 -37.99 23.74 -13.21
CA LEU A 18 -37.74 22.42 -12.65
C LEU A 18 -36.56 21.71 -13.34
N ILE A 19 -36.47 21.81 -14.68
CA ILE A 19 -35.34 21.27 -15.43
C ILE A 19 -34.06 21.99 -15.02
N PHE A 20 -34.10 23.33 -14.90
CA PHE A 20 -32.97 24.12 -14.45
C PHE A 20 -32.53 23.71 -13.03
N ALA A 21 -33.46 23.61 -12.09
CA ALA A 21 -33.17 23.14 -10.73
C ALA A 21 -32.61 21.71 -10.73
N GLY A 22 -33.15 20.82 -11.56
CA GLY A 22 -32.65 19.45 -11.73
C GLY A 22 -31.19 19.41 -12.20
N VAL A 23 -30.84 20.21 -13.21
CA VAL A 23 -29.50 20.23 -13.80
C VAL A 23 -28.48 20.92 -12.90
N TYR A 24 -28.82 22.06 -12.30
CA TYR A 24 -27.86 22.91 -11.61
C TYR A 24 -27.82 22.71 -10.09
N ILE A 25 -28.85 22.12 -9.49
CA ILE A 25 -28.93 21.91 -8.04
C ILE A 25 -28.93 20.42 -7.72
N VAL A 26 -29.87 19.67 -8.29
CA VAL A 26 -30.05 18.24 -7.94
C VAL A 26 -28.89 17.40 -8.47
N SER A 27 -28.45 17.60 -9.71
CA SER A 27 -27.36 16.80 -10.29
C SER A 27 -26.02 16.98 -9.56
N PRO A 28 -25.54 18.21 -9.28
CA PRO A 28 -24.32 18.39 -8.47
C PRO A 28 -24.45 17.83 -7.06
N ALA A 29 -25.60 18.02 -6.39
CA ALA A 29 -25.83 17.45 -5.08
C ALA A 29 -25.79 15.90 -5.11
N ALA A 30 -26.39 15.28 -6.13
CA ALA A 30 -26.35 13.84 -6.33
C ALA A 30 -24.92 13.33 -6.59
N MET A 31 -24.09 14.07 -7.33
CA MET A 31 -22.67 13.72 -7.51
C MET A 31 -21.91 13.74 -6.17
N ILE A 32 -22.10 14.78 -5.35
CA ILE A 32 -21.46 14.88 -4.04
C ILE A 32 -21.89 13.71 -3.13
N VAL A 33 -23.19 13.43 -3.07
CA VAL A 33 -23.72 12.32 -2.26
C VAL A 33 -23.17 10.97 -2.74
N ARG A 34 -23.12 10.75 -4.05
CA ARG A 34 -22.54 9.55 -4.66
C ARG A 34 -21.09 9.37 -4.22
N ASP A 35 -20.27 10.41 -4.36
CA ASP A 35 -18.84 10.34 -4.04
C ASP A 35 -18.63 10.11 -2.54
N PHE A 36 -19.43 10.76 -1.68
CA PHE A 36 -19.44 10.50 -0.24
C PHE A 36 -19.79 9.05 0.10
N LEU A 37 -20.82 8.48 -0.54
CA LEU A 37 -21.21 7.09 -0.33
C LEU A 37 -20.12 6.12 -0.76
N ILE A 38 -19.48 6.35 -1.90
CA ILE A 38 -18.38 5.53 -2.40
C ILE A 38 -17.21 5.56 -1.41
N LEU A 39 -16.78 6.74 -0.99
CA LEU A 39 -15.70 6.89 -0.02
C LEU A 39 -16.03 6.20 1.30
N ARG A 40 -17.27 6.34 1.79
CA ARG A 40 -17.73 5.68 3.02
C ARG A 40 -17.72 4.16 2.89
N MET A 41 -18.22 3.62 1.78
CA MET A 41 -18.21 2.18 1.50
C MET A 41 -16.77 1.66 1.38
N THR A 42 -15.92 2.34 0.61
CA THR A 42 -14.51 1.95 0.46
C THR A 42 -13.76 1.97 1.79
N LYS A 43 -13.99 3.00 2.62
CA LYS A 43 -13.39 3.09 3.96
C LYS A 43 -13.81 1.93 4.87
N THR A 44 -15.09 1.57 4.83
CA THR A 44 -15.67 0.57 5.73
C THR A 44 -15.30 -0.85 5.29
N PHE A 45 -15.39 -1.15 4.00
CA PHE A 45 -15.22 -2.50 3.48
C PHE A 45 -13.79 -2.81 3.03
N ILE A 46 -13.09 -1.85 2.42
CA ILE A 46 -11.80 -2.11 1.78
C ILE A 46 -10.64 -1.59 2.64
N LEU A 47 -10.66 -0.31 3.02
CA LEU A 47 -9.64 0.38 3.80
C LEU A 47 -9.88 0.27 5.32
N ASN A 48 -10.36 -0.88 5.76
CA ASN A 48 -10.60 -1.14 7.18
C ASN A 48 -9.29 -1.32 7.96
N LYS A 49 -9.38 -1.42 9.29
CA LYS A 49 -8.23 -1.63 10.17
C LYS A 49 -7.35 -2.80 9.69
N TYR A 50 -7.96 -3.92 9.31
CA TYR A 50 -7.24 -5.09 8.79
C TYR A 50 -6.37 -4.75 7.57
N PHE A 51 -6.85 -3.91 6.65
CA PHE A 51 -6.06 -3.48 5.50
C PHE A 51 -4.82 -2.69 5.93
N TRP A 52 -4.99 -1.74 6.85
CA TRP A 52 -3.89 -0.90 7.34
C TRP A 52 -2.87 -1.70 8.14
N ASP A 53 -3.32 -2.61 9.01
CA ASP A 53 -2.43 -3.49 9.78
C ASP A 53 -1.62 -4.39 8.84
N LYS A 54 -2.26 -4.97 7.82
CA LYS A 54 -1.59 -5.79 6.82
C LYS A 54 -0.59 -5.00 5.97
N MET A 55 -0.93 -3.76 5.61
CA MET A 55 -0.04 -2.88 4.87
C MET A 55 1.18 -2.53 5.70
N GLU A 56 1.02 -2.19 6.98
CA GLU A 56 2.14 -1.88 7.86
C GLU A 56 3.09 -3.07 8.00
N ILE A 57 2.56 -4.28 8.25
CA ILE A 57 3.38 -5.49 8.34
C ILE A 57 4.09 -5.77 7.00
N MET A 58 3.41 -5.58 5.87
CA MET A 58 4.02 -5.75 4.55
C MET A 58 5.17 -4.78 4.32
N GLN A 59 5.01 -3.50 4.67
CA GLN A 59 6.07 -2.50 4.49
C GLN A 59 7.24 -2.73 5.44
N MET A 60 6.97 -3.16 6.68
CA MET A 60 7.99 -3.60 7.60
C MET A 60 8.78 -4.78 7.04
N ASP A 61 8.10 -5.85 6.59
CA ASP A 61 8.77 -7.02 6.01
C ASP A 61 9.60 -6.66 4.76
N LYS A 62 9.08 -5.75 3.93
CA LYS A 62 9.81 -5.21 2.78
C LYS A 62 11.11 -4.53 3.23
N ALA A 63 11.04 -3.63 4.22
CA ALA A 63 12.22 -2.94 4.75
C ALA A 63 13.25 -3.91 5.34
N TYR A 64 12.82 -4.94 6.08
CA TYR A 64 13.72 -5.99 6.58
C TYR A 64 14.42 -6.74 5.44
N LEU A 65 13.68 -7.11 4.40
CA LEU A 65 14.24 -7.81 3.24
C LEU A 65 15.23 -6.94 2.47
N ASP A 66 14.91 -5.65 2.27
CA ASP A 66 15.73 -4.72 1.48
C ASP A 66 17.00 -4.27 2.22
N ILE A 67 16.93 -4.09 3.55
CA ILE A 67 18.06 -3.58 4.36
C ILE A 67 18.86 -4.73 4.98
N LYS A 68 18.20 -5.61 5.75
CA LYS A 68 18.90 -6.59 6.58
C LYS A 68 19.28 -7.87 5.82
N TYR A 69 18.40 -8.33 4.93
CA TYR A 69 18.54 -9.63 4.26
C TYR A 69 18.86 -9.54 2.76
N ASN A 70 19.09 -8.35 2.22
CA ASN A 70 19.55 -8.16 0.84
C ASN A 70 21.06 -8.37 0.72
N LYS A 71 21.54 -9.48 1.30
CA LYS A 71 22.96 -9.84 1.36
C LYS A 71 23.22 -11.04 0.46
N ASN A 72 24.38 -11.05 -0.19
CA ASN A 72 24.84 -12.23 -0.90
C ASN A 72 25.08 -13.35 0.10
N TRP A 73 24.64 -14.57 -0.18
CA TRP A 73 24.90 -15.70 0.70
C TRP A 73 25.26 -16.92 -0.12
N SER A 74 26.13 -17.76 0.43
CA SER A 74 26.48 -19.04 -0.16
C SER A 74 26.63 -20.09 0.94
N CYS A 75 26.30 -21.32 0.60
CA CYS A 75 26.46 -22.47 1.46
C CYS A 75 27.10 -23.58 0.65
N ARG A 76 28.15 -24.19 1.19
CA ARG A 76 28.67 -25.48 0.74
C ARG A 76 28.57 -26.44 1.90
N ASP A 77 27.50 -27.22 1.92
CA ASP A 77 27.39 -28.37 2.82
C ASP A 77 28.41 -29.41 2.38
N VAL A 78 29.25 -29.86 3.33
CA VAL A 78 30.22 -30.93 3.09
C VAL A 78 29.58 -32.25 3.52
N PRO A 79 29.74 -33.36 2.77
CA PRO A 79 29.28 -34.68 3.19
C PRO A 79 29.89 -35.08 4.55
N GLU A 80 29.22 -35.96 5.30
CA GLU A 80 29.51 -36.37 6.70
C GLU A 80 30.96 -36.78 7.05
N SER A 81 31.86 -36.89 6.07
CA SER A 81 33.24 -37.34 6.20
C SER A 81 34.31 -36.33 5.74
N GLY A 82 33.95 -35.06 5.51
CA GLY A 82 34.87 -34.02 5.06
C GLY A 82 34.84 -32.76 5.93
N ASP A 83 36.00 -32.13 6.05
CA ASP A 83 36.28 -30.95 6.86
C ASP A 83 35.30 -29.78 6.60
N GLY A 84 34.68 -29.31 7.69
CA GLY A 84 33.92 -28.06 7.85
C GLY A 84 33.06 -27.54 6.68
N GLY A 85 31.73 -27.68 6.79
CA GLY A 85 30.79 -26.90 5.98
C GLY A 85 31.13 -25.40 5.97
N MET A 86 31.11 -24.79 4.78
CA MET A 86 31.45 -23.37 4.60
C MET A 86 30.16 -22.58 4.37
N TYR A 87 29.82 -21.74 5.35
CA TYR A 87 28.65 -20.87 5.33
C TYR A 87 29.12 -19.42 5.24
N GLU A 88 28.63 -18.68 4.25
CA GLU A 88 29.01 -17.29 4.05
C GLU A 88 27.79 -16.40 3.88
N ILE A 89 27.79 -15.27 4.59
CA ILE A 89 26.83 -14.18 4.45
C ILE A 89 27.63 -12.91 4.21
N ASP A 90 27.34 -12.21 3.12
CA ASP A 90 28.00 -10.98 2.68
C ASP A 90 29.53 -11.14 2.62
N CYS A 91 29.98 -12.24 2.02
CA CYS A 91 31.40 -12.63 1.91
C CYS A 91 32.12 -12.82 3.27
N LYS A 92 31.39 -12.88 4.39
CA LYS A 92 31.92 -13.22 5.72
C LYS A 92 31.56 -14.66 6.06
N LYS A 93 32.55 -15.43 6.52
CA LYS A 93 32.31 -16.77 7.05
C LYS A 93 31.55 -16.69 8.36
N VAL A 94 30.49 -17.47 8.47
CA VAL A 94 29.64 -17.57 9.66
C VAL A 94 29.52 -19.02 10.09
N SER A 95 29.08 -19.24 11.33
CA SER A 95 28.74 -20.58 11.79
C SER A 95 27.48 -21.11 11.08
N LYS A 96 27.30 -22.44 11.10
CA LYS A 96 26.09 -23.09 10.58
C LYS A 96 24.83 -22.57 11.29
N GLU A 97 24.89 -22.43 12.62
CA GLU A 97 23.76 -21.98 13.44
C GLU A 97 23.33 -20.55 13.06
N GLU A 98 24.29 -19.64 12.89
CA GLU A 98 24.02 -18.26 12.44
C GLU A 98 23.43 -18.24 11.02
N PHE A 99 23.93 -19.10 10.12
CA PHE A 99 23.42 -19.22 8.77
C PHE A 99 21.99 -19.76 8.72
N ASP A 100 21.70 -20.81 9.48
CA ASP A 100 20.37 -21.42 9.58
C ASP A 100 19.38 -20.44 10.20
N GLU A 101 19.78 -19.68 11.23
CA GLU A 101 18.97 -18.61 11.79
C GLU A 101 18.70 -17.50 10.77
N TYR A 102 19.73 -17.02 10.08
CA TYR A 102 19.59 -16.01 9.02
C TYR A 102 18.57 -16.46 7.97
N LYS A 103 18.70 -17.70 7.47
CA LYS A 103 17.80 -18.26 6.45
C LYS A 103 16.38 -18.41 6.96
N ARG A 104 16.21 -18.87 8.20
CA ARG A 104 14.89 -18.98 8.86
C ARG A 104 14.20 -17.62 8.97
N GLN A 105 14.92 -16.58 9.39
CA GLN A 105 14.37 -15.23 9.50
C GLN A 105 14.05 -14.64 8.11
N PHE A 106 14.96 -14.81 7.14
CA PHE A 106 14.72 -14.40 5.74
C PHE A 106 13.46 -15.04 5.16
N ASP A 107 13.32 -16.36 5.27
CA ASP A 107 12.16 -17.09 4.74
C ASP A 107 10.86 -16.69 5.45
N PHE A 108 10.94 -16.41 6.76
CA PHE A 108 9.79 -15.89 7.52
C PHE A 108 9.30 -14.55 6.95
N HIS A 109 10.19 -13.56 6.81
CA HIS A 109 9.84 -12.24 6.28
C HIS A 109 9.36 -12.34 4.83
N LYS A 110 10.04 -13.13 3.99
CA LYS A 110 9.67 -13.34 2.59
C LYS A 110 8.29 -13.97 2.44
N ARG A 111 7.98 -14.99 3.24
CA ARG A 111 6.68 -15.66 3.22
C ARG A 111 5.57 -14.74 3.71
N ARG A 112 5.80 -14.02 4.82
CA ARG A 112 4.81 -13.09 5.39
C ARG A 112 4.54 -11.91 4.48
N TYR A 113 5.59 -11.34 3.86
CA TYR A 113 5.48 -10.33 2.82
C TYR A 113 4.57 -10.82 1.67
N ARG A 114 4.86 -11.99 1.10
CA ARG A 114 4.09 -12.53 -0.04
C ARG A 114 2.63 -12.78 0.32
N GLN A 115 2.35 -13.32 1.51
CA GLN A 115 0.99 -13.55 1.97
C GLN A 115 0.21 -12.24 2.12
N ASN A 116 0.81 -11.24 2.76
CA ASN A 116 0.16 -9.94 2.96
C ASN A 116 0.02 -9.17 1.65
N TYR A 117 1.03 -9.20 0.77
CA TYR A 117 0.97 -8.61 -0.57
C TYR A 117 -0.19 -9.20 -1.38
N ASN A 118 -0.33 -10.53 -1.40
CA ASN A 118 -1.43 -11.20 -2.11
C ASN A 118 -2.80 -10.84 -1.53
N ALA A 119 -2.92 -10.67 -0.21
CA ALA A 119 -4.16 -10.23 0.41
C ALA A 119 -4.51 -8.77 0.06
N LEU A 120 -3.49 -7.91 -0.07
CA LEU A 120 -3.65 -6.49 -0.35
C LEU A 120 -3.84 -6.19 -1.84
N ILE A 121 -3.23 -6.94 -2.75
CA ILE A 121 -3.26 -6.63 -4.20
C ILE A 121 -4.68 -6.69 -4.76
N ILE A 122 -5.49 -7.64 -4.31
CA ILE A 122 -6.91 -7.74 -4.73
C ILE A 122 -7.68 -6.48 -4.29
N ARG A 123 -7.47 -6.05 -3.05
CA ARG A 123 -8.10 -4.84 -2.50
C ARG A 123 -7.59 -3.58 -3.19
N ASN A 124 -6.29 -3.47 -3.43
CA ASN A 124 -5.69 -2.35 -4.16
C ASN A 124 -6.21 -2.26 -5.59
N ASN A 125 -6.34 -3.37 -6.29
CA ASN A 125 -6.91 -3.39 -7.65
C ASN A 125 -8.37 -2.92 -7.64
N LEU A 126 -9.15 -3.33 -6.64
CA LEU A 126 -10.53 -2.86 -6.48
C LEU A 126 -10.60 -1.36 -6.20
N ILE A 127 -9.78 -0.85 -5.27
CA ILE A 127 -9.73 0.60 -4.96
C ILE A 127 -9.31 1.38 -6.19
N ASN A 128 -8.25 0.95 -6.88
CA ASN A 128 -7.75 1.59 -8.08
C ASN A 128 -8.83 1.68 -9.17
N ARG A 129 -9.62 0.61 -9.34
CA ARG A 129 -10.74 0.60 -10.30
C ARG A 129 -11.86 1.55 -9.88
N ILE A 130 -12.29 1.52 -8.61
CA ILE A 130 -13.36 2.38 -8.10
C ILE A 130 -12.94 3.85 -8.19
N PHE A 131 -11.76 4.19 -7.68
CA PHE A 131 -11.32 5.58 -7.58
C PHE A 131 -11.04 6.18 -8.96
N LYS A 132 -10.47 5.42 -9.91
CA LYS A 132 -10.35 5.89 -11.30
C LYS A 132 -11.70 6.10 -11.97
N TYR A 133 -12.67 5.21 -11.74
CA TYR A 133 -13.99 5.32 -12.35
C TYR A 133 -14.74 6.57 -11.87
N TYR A 134 -14.59 6.90 -10.58
CA TYR A 134 -15.25 8.05 -9.96
C TYR A 134 -14.39 9.33 -9.90
N LYS A 135 -13.21 9.35 -10.53
CA LYS A 135 -12.27 10.49 -10.55
C LYS A 135 -11.84 10.95 -9.14
N LEU A 136 -11.48 9.98 -8.31
CA LEU A 136 -11.04 10.14 -6.93
C LEU A 136 -9.54 9.81 -6.77
N GLU A 137 -8.72 10.14 -7.78
CA GLU A 137 -7.29 9.79 -7.83
C GLU A 137 -6.49 10.37 -6.66
N ASP A 138 -6.84 11.57 -6.17
CA ASP A 138 -6.17 12.19 -5.01
C ASP A 138 -6.19 11.29 -3.78
N TYR A 139 -7.24 10.49 -3.60
CA TYR A 139 -7.35 9.53 -2.50
C TYR A 139 -6.44 8.31 -2.72
N LEU A 140 -6.21 7.88 -3.97
CA LEU A 140 -5.24 6.82 -4.26
C LEU A 140 -3.83 7.26 -3.89
N ASP A 141 -3.48 8.49 -4.24
CA ASP A 141 -2.16 9.04 -3.98
C ASP A 141 -1.92 9.24 -2.48
N ALA A 142 -2.95 9.64 -1.74
CA ALA A 142 -2.89 9.68 -0.28
C ALA A 142 -2.61 8.30 0.34
N ILE A 143 -3.25 7.24 -0.15
CA ILE A 143 -3.03 5.86 0.34
C ILE A 143 -1.60 5.39 0.02
N ARG A 144 -1.11 5.66 -1.19
CA ARG A 144 0.26 5.32 -1.59
C ARG A 144 1.29 6.03 -0.72
N LYS A 145 1.10 7.33 -0.50
CA LYS A 145 1.98 8.14 0.34
C LYS A 145 2.02 7.65 1.79
N ASP A 146 0.91 7.18 2.35
CA ASP A 146 0.90 6.56 3.68
C ASP A 146 1.68 5.23 3.70
N ALA A 147 1.53 4.42 2.65
CA ALA A 147 2.27 3.17 2.50
C ALA A 147 3.78 3.40 2.41
N ASP A 148 4.21 4.40 1.62
CA ASP A 148 5.62 4.75 1.47
C ASP A 148 6.20 5.35 2.76
N SER A 149 5.45 6.22 3.44
CA SER A 149 5.83 6.78 4.75
C SER A 149 6.08 5.70 5.81
N LYS A 150 5.28 4.62 5.81
CA LYS A 150 5.49 3.47 6.70
C LYS A 150 6.77 2.72 6.37
N TYR A 151 7.04 2.49 5.09
CA TYR A 151 8.30 1.88 4.64
C TYR A 151 9.50 2.72 5.06
N ASP A 152 9.48 4.03 4.77
CA ASP A 152 10.57 4.96 5.11
C ASP A 152 10.84 4.99 6.62
N ARG A 153 9.80 4.91 7.45
CA ARG A 153 9.95 4.82 8.90
C ARG A 153 10.74 3.59 9.32
N TRP A 154 10.42 2.43 8.75
CA TRP A 154 11.10 1.18 9.04
C TRP A 154 12.53 1.15 8.50
N VAL A 155 12.76 1.65 7.29
CA VAL A 155 14.12 1.81 6.75
C VAL A 155 14.97 2.68 7.68
N ASN A 156 14.48 3.86 8.07
CA ASN A 156 15.21 4.75 8.97
C ASN A 156 15.51 4.12 10.33
N HIS A 157 14.59 3.29 10.85
CA HIS A 157 14.82 2.56 12.10
C HIS A 157 15.92 1.51 11.93
N LEU A 158 15.82 0.68 10.89
CA LEU A 158 16.77 -0.41 10.63
C LEU A 158 18.17 0.10 10.29
N THR A 159 18.28 1.15 9.47
CA THR A 159 19.58 1.76 9.14
C THR A 159 20.26 2.35 10.37
N LYS A 160 19.50 2.96 11.29
CA LYS A 160 20.06 3.43 12.57
C LYS A 160 20.55 2.25 13.41
N ASP A 161 19.79 1.18 13.49
CA ASP A 161 20.18 0.01 14.27
C ASP A 161 21.45 -0.64 13.70
N GLU A 162 21.55 -0.81 12.38
CA GLU A 162 22.77 -1.30 11.71
C GLU A 162 23.97 -0.35 11.92
N PHE A 163 23.74 0.95 11.88
CA PHE A 163 24.77 1.94 12.20
C PHE A 163 25.30 1.76 13.62
N TRP A 164 24.42 1.58 14.62
CA TRP A 164 24.86 1.38 16.00
C TRP A 164 25.51 0.01 16.23
N GLU A 165 25.07 -1.05 15.55
CA GLU A 165 25.72 -2.37 15.62
C GLU A 165 27.14 -2.33 15.04
N SER A 166 27.35 -1.70 13.88
CA SER A 166 28.69 -1.55 13.29
C SER A 166 29.66 -0.74 14.17
N HIS A 167 29.15 0.24 14.91
CA HIS A 167 29.95 1.10 15.81
C HIS A 167 30.25 0.47 17.18
N LYS A 168 29.51 -0.56 17.61
CA LYS A 168 29.84 -1.34 18.81
C LYS A 168 31.10 -2.19 18.61
N HIS A 169 31.35 -2.67 17.40
CA HIS A 169 32.51 -3.50 17.07
C HIS A 169 33.78 -2.71 16.70
N THR A 170 33.71 -1.37 16.62
CA THR A 170 34.85 -0.50 16.27
C THR A 170 35.45 0.28 17.44
N ARG A 171 34.87 0.20 18.65
CA ARG A 171 35.53 0.73 19.86
C ARG A 171 36.56 -0.27 20.36
N VAL A 172 37.78 -0.13 19.85
CA VAL A 172 39.02 -0.65 20.43
C VAL A 172 39.54 0.35 21.45
#